data_AF-A0A0K8TX44-F1
#
_entry.id   AF-A0A0K8TX44-F1
#
_cell.length_a   1.000
_cell.length_b   1.000
_cell.length_c   1.000
_cell.angle_alpha   90.00
_cell.angle_beta   90.00
_cell.angle_gamma   90.00
#
_symmetry.space_group_name_H-M   'P 1'
#
loop_
_entity.id
_entity.type
_entity.pdbx_description
1 polymer ?
#
loop_
_entity_poly.entity_id
_entity_poly.type
_entity_poly.pdbx_seq_one_letter_code
_entity_poly.pdbx_strand_id
1 'polypeptide(L)'
;MGLNMTRIFLEENNVKALLASNQTFDAIICEIFLSEALYGLSEHYNVPLIGLGTFGAHAWNTDMVGSPSPPSYVANSLLPFNERMTLWQRVGNFAFGIFERLLLDLYYLPKQAAIYKEYFPNNKRDMYEVRRNAALVLLNQHVSLSFSRPYVHNQIEVGGMHINRKRSPLPADLERFINESKHGVIYFSMGSNVRSKFLPVEKRKAILETFRGLKQRVLWKFEDPKLEGKPDNVYISEWFPQDDILA
;
A
#
# COMPACT_ATOMS: atom_id res chain seq x y z
N MET A 1 -14.90 -3.07 1.69
CA MET A 1 -14.12 -2.16 0.82
C MET A 1 -13.69 -2.85 -0.47
N GLY A 2 -12.78 -3.84 -0.43
CA GLY A 2 -12.24 -4.49 -1.64
C GLY A 2 -13.27 -5.03 -2.65
N LEU A 3 -14.27 -5.78 -2.19
CA LEU A 3 -15.35 -6.30 -3.06
C LEU A 3 -16.09 -5.19 -3.82
N ASN A 4 -16.39 -4.07 -3.13
CA ASN A 4 -17.11 -2.96 -3.73
C ASN A 4 -16.23 -2.21 -4.73
N MET A 5 -14.97 -1.96 -4.36
CA MET A 5 -13.99 -1.33 -5.27
C MET A 5 -13.80 -2.15 -6.55
N THR A 6 -13.74 -3.47 -6.42
CA THR A 6 -13.58 -4.38 -7.55
C THR A 6 -14.78 -4.29 -8.51
N ARG A 7 -16.02 -4.27 -7.97
CA ARG A 7 -17.23 -4.09 -8.78
C ARG A 7 -17.27 -2.71 -9.44
N ILE A 8 -17.03 -1.64 -8.68
CA ILE A 8 -17.01 -0.27 -9.21
C ILE A 8 -16.04 -0.16 -10.39
N PHE A 9 -14.85 -0.75 -10.28
CA PHE A 9 -13.88 -0.79 -11.37
C PHE A 9 -14.43 -1.51 -12.60
N LEU A 10 -14.97 -2.73 -12.43
CA LEU A 10 -15.48 -3.54 -13.55
C LEU A 10 -16.79 -2.98 -14.15
N GLU A 11 -17.51 -2.14 -13.40
CA GLU A 11 -18.74 -1.49 -13.86
C GLU A 11 -18.49 -0.20 -14.64
N GLU A 12 -17.29 0.36 -14.54
CA GLU A 12 -16.89 1.59 -15.20
C GLU A 12 -16.95 1.46 -16.73
N ASN A 13 -17.47 2.50 -17.40
CA ASN A 13 -17.80 2.43 -18.82
C ASN A 13 -16.56 2.29 -19.71
N ASN A 14 -15.45 2.96 -19.38
CA ASN A 14 -14.19 2.82 -20.11
C ASN A 14 -13.59 1.42 -19.92
N VAL A 15 -13.70 0.83 -18.71
CA VAL A 15 -13.26 -0.56 -18.47
C VAL A 15 -14.10 -1.54 -19.29
N LYS A 16 -15.42 -1.40 -19.31
CA LYS A 16 -16.29 -2.23 -20.17
C LYS A 16 -15.98 -2.06 -21.66
N ALA A 17 -15.78 -0.82 -22.10
CA ALA A 17 -15.40 -0.54 -23.49
C ALA A 17 -14.04 -1.16 -23.84
N LEU A 18 -13.08 -1.10 -22.92
CA LEU A 18 -11.76 -1.73 -23.09
C LEU A 18 -11.88 -3.25 -23.20
N LEU A 19 -12.64 -3.89 -22.31
CA LEU A 19 -12.88 -5.35 -22.33
C LEU A 19 -13.57 -5.82 -23.63
N ALA A 20 -14.44 -4.99 -24.21
CA ALA A 20 -15.11 -5.26 -25.48
C ALA A 20 -14.27 -4.91 -26.71
N SER A 21 -13.11 -4.26 -26.52
CA SER A 21 -12.24 -3.84 -27.61
C SER A 21 -11.28 -4.96 -28.03
N ASN A 22 -10.70 -4.83 -29.22
CA ASN A 22 -9.63 -5.71 -29.72
C ASN A 22 -8.23 -5.20 -29.32
N GLN A 23 -8.13 -4.40 -28.26
CA GLN A 23 -6.83 -3.97 -27.74
C GLN A 23 -6.06 -5.17 -27.20
N THR A 24 -4.74 -5.11 -27.36
CA THR A 24 -3.83 -6.17 -26.90
C THR A 24 -2.81 -5.57 -25.95
N PHE A 25 -2.27 -6.41 -25.07
CA PHE A 25 -1.32 -6.03 -24.05
C PHE A 25 -0.22 -7.09 -23.98
N ASP A 26 0.91 -6.75 -23.37
CA ASP A 26 2.00 -7.70 -23.13
C ASP A 26 1.94 -8.31 -21.72
N ALA A 27 1.33 -7.60 -20.77
CA ALA A 27 1.18 -8.03 -19.38
C ALA A 27 0.05 -7.26 -18.68
N ILE A 28 -0.46 -7.84 -17.60
CA ILE A 28 -1.36 -7.15 -16.66
C ILE A 28 -0.62 -6.98 -15.34
N ILE A 29 -0.50 -5.72 -14.90
CA ILE A 29 0.07 -5.38 -13.58
C ILE A 29 -1.09 -5.01 -12.66
N CYS A 30 -1.28 -5.76 -11.58
CA CYS A 30 -2.33 -5.51 -10.60
C CYS A 30 -1.76 -5.33 -9.21
N GLU A 31 -2.30 -4.37 -8.45
CA GLU A 31 -2.02 -4.25 -7.03
C GLU A 31 -2.52 -5.50 -6.29
N ILE A 32 -1.70 -6.03 -5.39
CA ILE A 32 -2.07 -7.17 -4.52
C ILE A 32 -2.72 -6.62 -3.25
N PHE A 33 -3.96 -6.13 -3.40
CA PHE A 33 -4.74 -5.65 -2.26
C PHE A 33 -6.24 -5.77 -2.51
N LEU A 34 -6.83 -6.84 -1.98
CA LEU A 34 -8.27 -7.03 -1.89
C LEU A 34 -9.05 -6.79 -3.20
N SER A 35 -8.54 -7.29 -4.34
CA SER A 35 -9.10 -7.08 -5.68
C SER A 35 -8.88 -8.25 -6.66
N GLU A 36 -8.85 -9.48 -6.14
CA GLU A 36 -8.43 -10.70 -6.84
C GLU A 36 -9.25 -11.04 -8.08
N ALA A 37 -10.52 -10.59 -8.17
CA ALA A 37 -11.29 -10.80 -9.40
C ALA A 37 -10.68 -10.06 -10.61
N LEU A 38 -9.96 -8.95 -10.38
CA LEU A 38 -9.28 -8.21 -11.45
C LEU A 38 -8.17 -9.02 -12.11
N TYR A 39 -7.66 -10.06 -11.45
CA TYR A 39 -6.67 -10.94 -12.06
C TYR A 39 -7.21 -11.66 -13.30
N GLY A 40 -8.54 -11.77 -13.46
CA GLY A 40 -9.21 -12.28 -14.66
C GLY A 40 -8.87 -11.52 -15.94
N LEU A 41 -8.43 -10.25 -15.83
CA LEU A 41 -7.91 -9.48 -16.95
C LEU A 41 -6.73 -10.18 -17.64
N SER A 42 -5.85 -10.82 -16.87
CA SER A 42 -4.69 -11.53 -17.42
C SER A 42 -5.09 -12.67 -18.33
N GLU A 43 -6.18 -13.37 -18.03
CA GLU A 43 -6.69 -14.43 -18.88
C GLU A 43 -7.52 -13.91 -20.04
N HIS A 44 -8.34 -12.89 -19.81
CA HIS A 44 -9.15 -12.25 -20.85
C HIS A 44 -8.27 -11.78 -22.02
N TYR A 45 -7.12 -11.18 -21.72
CA TYR A 45 -6.14 -10.76 -22.72
C TYR A 45 -5.09 -11.84 -23.06
N ASN A 46 -5.11 -12.99 -22.37
CA ASN A 46 -4.15 -14.08 -22.52
C ASN A 46 -2.67 -13.66 -22.37
N VAL A 47 -2.38 -12.95 -21.27
CA VAL A 47 -1.07 -12.36 -20.95
C VAL A 47 -0.64 -12.72 -19.52
N PRO A 48 0.65 -12.65 -19.19
CA PRO A 48 1.12 -12.87 -17.82
C PRO A 48 0.55 -11.86 -16.82
N LEU A 49 0.21 -12.36 -15.63
CA LEU A 49 -0.14 -11.55 -14.46
C LEU A 49 1.12 -11.20 -13.67
N ILE A 50 1.30 -9.91 -13.39
CA ILE A 50 2.32 -9.37 -12.49
C ILE A 50 1.61 -8.73 -11.30
N GLY A 51 1.92 -9.22 -10.10
CA GLY A 51 1.40 -8.65 -8.86
C GLY A 51 2.33 -7.55 -8.34
N LEU A 52 1.77 -6.42 -7.90
CA LEU A 52 2.48 -5.33 -7.23
C LEU A 52 2.01 -5.21 -5.77
N GLY A 53 2.87 -5.57 -4.82
CA GLY A 53 2.65 -5.36 -3.40
C GLY A 53 3.16 -3.99 -2.96
N THR A 54 2.29 -3.17 -2.37
CA THR A 54 2.66 -1.86 -1.79
C THR A 54 3.39 -1.97 -0.45
N PHE A 55 3.50 -3.20 0.06
CA PHE A 55 4.21 -3.59 1.27
C PHE A 55 5.03 -4.86 1.03
N GLY A 56 5.69 -5.34 2.09
CA GLY A 56 6.51 -6.54 2.08
C GLY A 56 5.77 -7.83 1.77
N ALA A 57 6.52 -8.92 1.73
CA ALA A 57 5.96 -10.24 1.51
C ALA A 57 5.09 -10.70 2.69
N HIS A 58 3.94 -11.28 2.36
CA HIS A 58 2.94 -11.75 3.31
C HIS A 58 2.06 -12.81 2.63
N ALA A 59 1.20 -13.49 3.40
CA ALA A 59 0.43 -14.64 2.92
C ALA A 59 -0.39 -14.36 1.64
N TRP A 60 -0.91 -13.13 1.45
CA TRP A 60 -1.73 -12.81 0.27
C TRP A 60 -0.92 -12.76 -1.02
N ASN A 61 0.35 -12.35 -0.99
CA ASN A 61 1.21 -12.28 -2.17
C ASN A 61 2.14 -13.49 -2.34
N THR A 62 2.52 -14.17 -1.26
CA THR A 62 3.43 -15.34 -1.34
C THR A 62 2.74 -16.54 -2.00
N ASP A 63 1.44 -16.70 -1.77
CA ASP A 63 0.61 -17.73 -2.40
C ASP A 63 0.55 -17.60 -3.93
N MET A 64 0.74 -16.41 -4.48
CA MET A 64 0.61 -16.17 -5.93
C MET A 64 1.75 -16.79 -6.74
N VAL A 65 2.88 -17.03 -6.08
CA VAL A 65 4.13 -17.53 -6.69
C VAL A 65 4.71 -18.73 -5.94
N GLY A 66 3.96 -19.28 -4.96
CA GLY A 66 4.40 -20.45 -4.18
C GLY A 66 5.56 -20.17 -3.23
N SER A 67 5.77 -18.93 -2.81
CA SER A 67 6.83 -18.56 -1.87
C SER A 67 6.53 -19.10 -0.46
N PRO A 68 7.45 -19.82 0.20
CA PRO A 68 7.21 -20.34 1.53
C PRO A 68 7.17 -19.21 2.57
N SER A 69 6.35 -19.37 3.60
CA SER A 69 6.30 -18.44 4.75
C SER A 69 6.18 -19.22 6.07
N PRO A 70 7.27 -19.87 6.55
CA PRO A 70 7.19 -20.72 7.73
C PRO A 70 6.90 -19.92 9.02
N PRO A 71 5.82 -20.23 9.74
CA PRO A 71 5.34 -19.44 10.88
C PRO A 71 6.26 -19.53 12.12
N SER A 72 7.26 -20.41 12.11
CA SER A 72 8.23 -20.58 13.19
C SER A 72 9.27 -19.46 13.26
N TYR A 73 9.52 -18.76 12.16
CA TYR A 73 10.49 -17.66 12.09
C TYR A 73 10.08 -16.50 11.19
N VAL A 74 9.07 -16.68 10.32
CA VAL A 74 8.44 -15.57 9.59
C VAL A 74 7.28 -15.04 10.42
N ALA A 75 7.45 -13.86 10.99
CA ALA A 75 6.39 -13.16 11.73
C ALA A 75 5.30 -12.68 10.77
N ASN A 76 4.04 -12.81 11.20
CA ASN A 76 2.91 -12.22 10.50
C ASN A 76 3.00 -10.68 10.60
N SER A 77 2.82 -9.99 9.48
CA SER A 77 2.95 -8.54 9.38
C SER A 77 1.95 -7.74 10.23
N LEU A 78 0.88 -8.38 10.70
CA LEU A 78 -0.14 -7.75 11.56
C LEU A 78 0.12 -7.97 13.06
N LEU A 79 1.16 -8.72 13.43
CA LEU A 79 1.54 -8.96 14.82
C LEU A 79 2.79 -8.17 15.20
N PRO A 80 2.95 -7.77 16.47
CA PRO A 80 4.12 -7.06 16.96
C PRO A 80 5.31 -8.01 17.20
N PHE A 81 5.54 -8.96 16.29
CA PHE A 81 6.60 -9.96 16.37
C PHE A 81 7.69 -9.70 15.34
N ASN A 82 8.87 -10.26 15.57
CA ASN A 82 10.02 -10.21 14.68
C ASN A 82 10.57 -11.62 14.43
N GLU A 83 11.75 -11.75 13.83
CA GLU A 83 12.41 -13.03 13.54
C GLU A 83 12.81 -13.81 14.81
N ARG A 84 12.89 -13.14 15.95
CA ARG A 84 13.25 -13.72 17.25
C ARG A 84 12.02 -13.91 18.13
N MET A 85 11.21 -14.91 17.79
CA MET A 85 10.05 -15.31 18.58
C MET A 85 10.40 -16.40 19.61
N THR A 86 9.88 -16.25 20.83
CA THR A 86 9.76 -17.34 21.82
C THR A 86 8.79 -18.41 21.32
N LEU A 87 8.79 -19.59 21.96
CA LEU A 87 7.87 -20.68 21.62
C LEU A 87 6.40 -20.21 21.64
N TRP A 88 5.99 -19.45 22.65
CA TRP A 88 4.62 -18.96 22.77
C TRP A 88 4.27 -17.90 21.72
N GLN A 89 5.22 -17.04 21.36
CA GLN A 89 5.03 -16.09 20.26
C GLN A 89 4.88 -16.82 18.92
N ARG A 90 5.64 -17.91 18.69
CA ARG A 90 5.48 -18.75 17.48
C ARG A 90 4.11 -19.42 17.43
N VAL A 91 3.61 -19.92 18.57
CA VAL A 91 2.26 -20.49 18.66
C VAL A 91 1.20 -19.43 18.35
N GLY A 92 1.33 -18.23 18.92
CA GLY A 92 0.44 -17.11 18.62
C GLY A 92 0.50 -16.68 17.15
N ASN A 93 1.70 -16.59 16.58
CA ASN A 93 1.94 -16.27 15.18
C ASN A 93 1.27 -17.29 14.24
N PHE A 94 1.45 -18.58 14.54
CA PHE A 94 0.81 -19.67 13.81
C PHE A 94 -0.72 -19.60 13.92
N ALA A 95 -1.26 -19.49 15.13
CA ALA A 95 -2.71 -19.44 15.36
C ALA A 95 -3.35 -18.26 14.62
N PHE A 96 -2.72 -17.09 14.65
CA PHE A 96 -3.19 -15.91 13.92
C PHE A 96 -3.09 -16.12 12.39
N GLY A 97 -2.00 -16.70 11.89
CA GLY A 97 -1.87 -17.03 10.47
C GLY A 97 -2.95 -18.00 9.97
N ILE A 98 -3.33 -18.99 10.80
CA ILE A 98 -4.46 -19.89 10.50
C ILE A 98 -5.78 -19.12 10.49
N PHE A 99 -6.02 -18.26 11.48
CA PHE A 99 -7.22 -17.42 11.51
C PHE A 99 -7.34 -16.55 10.25
N GLU A 100 -6.26 -15.87 9.87
CA GLU A 100 -6.21 -15.05 8.65
C GLU A 100 -6.48 -15.89 7.41
N ARG A 101 -5.87 -17.07 7.30
CA ARG A 101 -6.07 -18.00 6.18
C ARG A 101 -7.53 -18.44 6.07
N LEU A 102 -8.17 -18.80 7.19
CA LEU A 102 -9.57 -19.19 7.23
C LEU A 102 -10.49 -18.04 6.82
N LEU A 103 -10.22 -16.82 7.31
CA LEU A 103 -10.99 -15.64 6.93
C LEU A 103 -10.86 -15.38 5.41
N LEU A 104 -9.66 -15.50 4.88
CA LEU A 104 -9.40 -15.29 3.46
C LEU A 104 -10.10 -16.36 2.60
N ASP A 105 -9.85 -17.63 2.88
CA ASP A 105 -10.29 -18.77 2.06
C ASP A 105 -11.79 -19.05 2.19
N LEU A 106 -12.39 -18.86 3.37
CA LEU A 106 -13.80 -19.20 3.60
C LEU A 106 -14.78 -18.04 3.43
N TYR A 107 -14.33 -16.80 3.63
CA TYR A 107 -15.22 -15.63 3.57
C TYR A 107 -14.92 -14.71 2.40
N TYR A 108 -13.65 -14.37 2.20
CA TYR A 108 -13.28 -13.29 1.28
C TYR A 108 -13.10 -13.76 -0.18
N LEU A 109 -12.24 -14.74 -0.42
CA LEU A 109 -11.96 -15.24 -1.77
C LEU A 109 -13.19 -15.83 -2.47
N PRO A 110 -14.12 -16.54 -1.80
CA PRO A 110 -15.34 -17.01 -2.46
C PRO A 110 -16.19 -15.86 -3.02
N LYS A 111 -16.22 -14.71 -2.35
CA LYS A 111 -16.94 -13.52 -2.82
C LYS A 111 -16.23 -12.86 -4.00
N GLN A 112 -14.90 -12.81 -4.01
CA GLN A 112 -14.15 -12.36 -5.18
C GLN A 112 -14.29 -13.34 -6.35
N ALA A 113 -14.31 -14.64 -6.11
CA ALA A 113 -14.51 -15.66 -7.14
C ALA A 113 -15.89 -15.53 -7.79
N ALA A 114 -16.92 -15.16 -7.02
CA ALA A 114 -18.24 -14.86 -7.56
C ALA A 114 -18.22 -13.64 -8.50
N ILE A 115 -17.52 -12.56 -8.11
CA ILE A 115 -17.32 -11.38 -8.97
C ILE A 115 -16.53 -11.78 -10.24
N TYR A 116 -15.45 -12.54 -10.09
CA TYR A 116 -14.66 -13.02 -11.23
C TYR A 116 -15.55 -13.75 -12.25
N LYS A 117 -16.39 -14.68 -11.79
CA LYS A 117 -17.28 -15.45 -12.66
C LYS A 117 -18.34 -14.60 -13.35
N GLU A 118 -18.80 -13.55 -12.68
CA GLU A 118 -19.81 -12.62 -13.21
C GLU A 118 -19.26 -11.75 -14.35
N TYR A 119 -18.05 -11.19 -14.20
CA TYR A 119 -17.49 -10.26 -15.19
C TYR A 119 -16.57 -10.92 -16.21
N PHE A 120 -16.06 -12.12 -15.94
CA PHE A 120 -15.22 -12.89 -16.87
C PHE A 120 -15.84 -14.26 -17.18
N PRO A 121 -17.07 -14.32 -17.72
CA PRO A 121 -17.77 -15.59 -17.95
C PRO A 121 -17.11 -16.48 -19.01
N ASN A 122 -16.25 -15.90 -19.86
CA ASN A 122 -15.54 -16.59 -20.94
C ASN A 122 -14.15 -17.10 -20.54
N ASN A 123 -13.65 -16.72 -19.36
CA ASN A 123 -12.40 -17.27 -18.86
C ASN A 123 -12.58 -18.75 -18.53
N LYS A 124 -11.55 -19.54 -18.81
CA LYS A 124 -11.53 -21.00 -18.64
C LYS A 124 -11.06 -21.41 -17.26
N ARG A 125 -10.06 -20.71 -16.70
CA ARG A 125 -9.54 -20.99 -15.36
C ARG A 125 -10.42 -20.31 -14.32
N ASP A 126 -10.45 -20.89 -13.12
CA ASP A 126 -11.07 -20.21 -11.99
C ASP A 126 -10.16 -19.10 -11.44
N MET A 127 -10.72 -18.22 -10.60
CA MET A 127 -9.97 -17.12 -9.99
C MET A 127 -8.77 -17.62 -9.15
N TYR A 128 -8.88 -18.78 -8.50
CA TYR A 128 -7.83 -19.31 -7.64
C TYR A 128 -6.64 -19.81 -8.47
N GLU A 129 -6.89 -20.46 -9.61
CA GLU A 129 -5.88 -20.87 -10.58
C GLU A 129 -5.15 -19.67 -11.15
N VAL A 130 -5.87 -18.61 -11.57
CA VAL A 130 -5.24 -17.38 -12.06
C VAL A 130 -4.40 -16.73 -10.95
N ARG A 131 -4.94 -16.64 -9.72
CA ARG A 131 -4.23 -16.07 -8.57
C ARG A 131 -2.92 -16.80 -8.26
N ARG A 132 -2.89 -18.14 -8.32
CA ARG A 132 -1.71 -18.96 -7.99
C ARG A 132 -0.71 -19.10 -9.14
N ASN A 133 -0.99 -18.47 -10.28
CA ASN A 133 -0.18 -18.54 -11.49
C ASN A 133 0.31 -17.16 -11.93
N ALA A 134 0.73 -16.33 -10.97
CA ALA A 134 1.36 -15.06 -11.28
C ALA A 134 2.78 -15.30 -11.83
N ALA A 135 3.13 -14.61 -12.92
CA ALA A 135 4.44 -14.70 -13.51
C ALA A 135 5.52 -14.05 -12.63
N LEU A 136 5.15 -12.97 -11.93
CA LEU A 136 6.04 -12.15 -11.12
C LEU A 136 5.25 -11.45 -10.00
N VAL A 137 5.86 -11.34 -8.82
CA VAL A 137 5.38 -10.49 -7.72
C VAL A 137 6.48 -9.50 -7.36
N LEU A 138 6.16 -8.21 -7.51
CA LEU A 138 7.01 -7.08 -7.13
C LEU A 138 6.61 -6.58 -5.75
N LEU A 139 7.57 -6.39 -4.85
CA LEU A 139 7.32 -5.98 -3.47
C LEU A 139 7.97 -4.64 -3.18
N ASN A 140 7.21 -3.68 -2.65
CA ASN A 140 7.76 -2.42 -2.15
C ASN A 140 8.43 -2.63 -0.78
N GLN A 141 9.56 -3.35 -0.78
CA GLN A 141 10.41 -3.65 0.36
C GLN A 141 11.88 -3.65 -0.09
N HIS A 142 12.80 -3.49 0.85
CA HIS A 142 14.23 -3.69 0.61
C HIS A 142 14.82 -4.60 1.70
N VAL A 143 15.75 -5.48 1.31
CA VAL A 143 16.35 -6.50 2.17
C VAL A 143 17.05 -5.90 3.39
N SER A 144 17.57 -4.67 3.29
CA SER A 144 18.21 -3.97 4.42
C SER A 144 17.23 -3.45 5.47
N LEU A 145 15.93 -3.39 5.16
CA LEU A 145 14.87 -2.84 6.01
C LEU A 145 13.90 -3.91 6.52
N SER A 146 14.19 -5.19 6.25
CA SER A 146 13.28 -6.29 6.53
C SER A 146 14.01 -7.47 7.17
N PHE A 147 13.23 -8.37 7.77
CA PHE A 147 13.75 -9.59 8.36
C PHE A 147 14.01 -10.65 7.29
N SER A 148 14.99 -11.52 7.54
CA SER A 148 15.31 -12.62 6.65
C SER A 148 14.11 -13.55 6.47
N ARG A 149 13.73 -13.79 5.23
CA ARG A 149 12.68 -14.73 4.85
C ARG A 149 13.02 -15.41 3.53
N PRO A 150 12.51 -16.63 3.29
CA PRO A 150 12.74 -17.30 2.01
C PRO A 150 11.96 -16.60 0.89
N TYR A 151 12.60 -16.51 -0.27
CA TYR A 151 12.03 -15.97 -1.50
C TYR A 151 12.23 -16.96 -2.64
N VAL A 152 11.25 -16.99 -3.54
CA VAL A 152 11.38 -17.60 -4.87
C VAL A 152 11.85 -16.53 -5.86
N HIS A 153 12.48 -16.93 -6.95
CA HIS A 153 13.10 -16.02 -7.91
C HIS A 153 12.11 -15.03 -8.58
N ASN A 154 10.83 -15.41 -8.67
CA ASN A 154 9.76 -14.57 -9.21
C ASN A 154 9.02 -13.75 -8.12
N GLN A 155 9.61 -13.57 -6.95
CA GLN A 155 9.18 -12.63 -5.93
C GLN A 155 10.32 -11.62 -5.66
N ILE A 156 10.24 -10.45 -6.29
CA ILE A 156 11.35 -9.49 -6.36
C ILE A 156 11.06 -8.26 -5.51
N GLU A 157 12.02 -7.87 -4.70
CA GLU A 157 12.00 -6.64 -3.92
C GLU A 157 12.38 -5.43 -4.80
N VAL A 158 11.46 -4.46 -4.92
CA VAL A 158 11.60 -3.21 -5.68
C VAL A 158 11.30 -1.99 -4.81
N GLY A 159 11.70 -2.06 -3.55
CA GLY A 159 11.52 -0.97 -2.58
C GLY A 159 12.01 0.37 -3.10
N GLY A 160 11.12 1.36 -3.06
CA GLY A 160 11.44 2.72 -3.50
C GLY A 160 11.50 2.93 -5.02
N MET A 161 11.05 1.98 -5.84
CA MET A 161 10.99 2.15 -7.32
C MET A 161 10.18 3.38 -7.76
N HIS A 162 9.21 3.81 -6.94
CA HIS A 162 8.38 4.98 -7.19
C HIS A 162 9.07 6.31 -6.81
N ILE A 163 10.18 6.26 -6.06
CA ILE A 163 10.88 7.46 -5.58
C ILE A 163 11.61 8.10 -6.75
N ASN A 164 11.35 9.39 -6.98
CA ASN A 164 12.06 10.14 -7.99
C ASN A 164 13.53 10.36 -7.58
N ARG A 165 14.46 9.85 -8.38
CA ARG A 165 15.91 10.00 -8.12
C ARG A 165 16.41 11.42 -8.37
N LYS A 166 15.66 12.22 -9.13
CA LYS A 166 16.00 13.61 -9.39
C LYS A 166 15.08 14.53 -8.60
N ARG A 167 15.66 15.22 -7.63
CA ARG A 167 14.97 16.26 -6.86
C ARG A 167 14.49 17.38 -7.79
N SER A 168 13.21 17.70 -7.71
CA SER A 168 12.61 18.87 -8.34
C SER A 168 12.76 20.08 -7.42
N PRO A 169 12.91 21.30 -7.97
CA PRO A 169 12.94 22.50 -7.16
C PRO A 169 11.61 22.68 -6.40
N LEU A 170 11.70 23.08 -5.14
CA LEU A 170 10.53 23.36 -4.33
C LEU A 170 9.89 24.70 -4.75
N PRO A 171 8.57 24.90 -4.52
CA PRO A 171 7.96 26.22 -4.64
C PRO A 171 8.72 27.27 -3.83
N ALA A 172 8.91 28.46 -4.39
CA ALA A 172 9.85 29.46 -3.84
C ALA A 172 9.48 29.91 -2.40
N ASP A 173 8.20 29.92 -2.05
CA ASP A 173 7.72 30.22 -0.70
C ASP A 173 8.05 29.11 0.30
N LEU A 174 7.86 27.85 -0.11
CA LEU A 174 8.21 26.68 0.68
C LEU A 174 9.74 26.55 0.85
N GLU A 175 10.49 26.75 -0.23
CA GLU A 175 11.95 26.72 -0.22
C GLU A 175 12.52 27.79 0.71
N ARG A 176 12.02 29.03 0.61
CA ARG A 176 12.39 30.11 1.54
C ARG A 176 12.01 29.77 2.97
N PHE A 177 10.83 29.19 3.18
CA PHE A 177 10.40 28.78 4.52
C PHE A 177 11.33 27.70 5.12
N ILE A 178 11.84 26.78 4.30
CA ILE A 178 12.79 25.75 4.75
C ILE A 178 14.17 26.36 5.01
N ASN A 179 14.72 27.08 4.03
CA ASN A 179 16.12 27.54 4.02
C ASN A 179 16.41 28.63 5.06
N GLU A 180 15.44 29.47 5.42
CA GLU A 180 15.62 30.47 6.48
C GLU A 180 15.50 29.90 7.90
N SER A 181 15.21 28.60 8.06
CA SER A 181 15.12 27.98 9.39
C SER A 181 16.51 27.83 10.02
N LYS A 182 16.76 28.49 11.15
CA LYS A 182 18.04 28.37 11.89
C LYS A 182 18.19 27.06 12.66
N HIS A 183 17.09 26.37 12.93
CA HIS A 183 17.07 25.20 13.83
C HIS A 183 16.65 23.91 13.11
N GLY A 184 16.54 23.94 11.78
CA GLY A 184 16.07 22.82 10.97
C GLY A 184 14.55 22.82 10.78
N VAL A 185 14.06 21.81 10.06
CA VAL A 185 12.66 21.70 9.65
C VAL A 185 12.09 20.34 10.07
N ILE A 186 10.85 20.32 10.52
CA ILE A 186 10.09 19.11 10.81
C ILE A 186 8.99 18.98 9.77
N TYR A 187 8.96 17.86 9.05
CA TYR A 187 7.83 17.49 8.19
C TYR A 187 6.86 16.61 8.96
N PHE A 188 5.62 17.06 9.12
CA PHE A 188 4.57 16.36 9.85
C PHE A 188 3.37 16.06 8.92
N SER A 189 3.09 14.77 8.72
CA SER A 189 2.02 14.28 7.88
C SER A 189 1.39 13.03 8.50
N MET A 190 0.06 12.96 8.49
CA MET A 190 -0.71 11.78 8.93
C MET A 190 -1.15 10.88 7.76
N GLY A 191 -0.57 11.12 6.57
CA GLY A 191 -0.96 10.46 5.34
C GLY A 191 -2.24 11.01 4.71
N SER A 192 -2.81 10.30 3.75
CA SER A 192 -4.04 10.67 3.05
C SER A 192 -5.32 10.19 3.76
N ASN A 193 -5.25 9.08 4.49
CA ASN A 193 -6.40 8.44 5.12
C ASN A 193 -6.81 9.11 6.44
N VAL A 194 -5.84 9.41 7.32
CA VAL A 194 -6.10 10.14 8.56
C VAL A 194 -5.91 11.63 8.29
N ARG A 195 -6.99 12.30 7.91
CA ARG A 195 -6.95 13.73 7.58
C ARG A 195 -6.84 14.56 8.84
N SER A 196 -5.81 15.40 8.92
CA SER A 196 -5.52 16.21 10.11
C SER A 196 -6.64 17.19 10.44
N LYS A 197 -7.41 17.64 9.44
CA LYS A 197 -8.55 18.53 9.68
C LYS A 197 -9.69 17.92 10.51
N PHE A 198 -9.78 16.58 10.54
CA PHE A 198 -10.79 15.86 11.31
C PHE A 198 -10.33 15.48 12.72
N LEU A 199 -9.12 15.88 13.11
CA LEU A 199 -8.69 15.73 14.51
C LEU A 199 -9.63 16.52 15.43
N PRO A 200 -10.01 15.95 16.58
CA PRO A 200 -10.71 16.70 17.61
C PRO A 200 -9.99 18.00 17.93
N VAL A 201 -10.75 19.06 18.22
CA VAL A 201 -10.22 20.41 18.42
C VAL A 201 -9.14 20.42 19.51
N GLU A 202 -9.33 19.64 20.57
CA GLU A 202 -8.42 19.50 21.70
C GLU A 202 -7.08 18.88 21.27
N LYS A 203 -7.12 17.87 20.41
CA LYS A 203 -5.91 17.22 19.88
C LYS A 203 -5.17 18.14 18.92
N ARG A 204 -5.91 18.81 18.02
CA ARG A 204 -5.35 19.82 17.11
C ARG A 204 -4.68 20.96 17.88
N LYS A 205 -5.33 21.45 18.95
CA LYS A 205 -4.78 22.49 19.83
C LYS A 205 -3.51 22.01 20.54
N ALA A 206 -3.51 20.79 21.10
CA ALA A 206 -2.32 20.24 21.75
C ALA A 206 -1.12 20.11 20.79
N ILE A 207 -1.37 19.70 19.53
CA ILE A 207 -0.34 19.65 18.48
C ILE A 207 0.18 21.06 18.16
N LEU A 208 -0.72 22.03 17.98
CA LEU A 208 -0.33 23.43 17.73
C LEU A 208 0.48 24.05 18.86
N GLU A 209 0.10 23.82 20.12
CA GLU A 209 0.88 24.28 21.28
C GLU A 209 2.26 23.62 21.34
N THR A 210 2.33 22.33 21.00
CA THR A 210 3.61 21.63 20.89
C THR A 210 4.47 22.28 19.81
N PHE A 211 3.92 22.51 18.60
CA PHE A 211 4.64 23.14 17.51
C PHE A 211 5.09 24.56 17.85
N ARG A 212 4.26 25.35 18.53
CA ARG A 212 4.59 26.71 18.97
C ARG A 212 5.84 26.74 19.88
N GLY A 213 6.04 25.71 20.70
CA GLY A 213 7.20 25.60 21.58
C GLY A 213 8.49 25.15 20.88
N LEU A 214 8.42 24.69 19.63
CA LEU A 214 9.59 24.21 18.89
C LEU A 214 10.36 25.38 18.28
N LYS A 215 11.70 25.26 18.33
CA LYS A 215 12.60 26.22 17.65
C LYS A 215 12.66 25.96 16.13
N GLN A 216 12.33 24.75 15.71
CA GLN A 216 12.23 24.33 14.32
C GLN A 216 11.03 24.97 13.64
N ARG A 217 11.14 25.13 12.32
CA ARG A 217 9.99 25.36 11.46
C ARG A 217 9.30 24.02 11.19
N VAL A 218 7.98 24.01 11.11
CA VAL A 218 7.16 22.80 10.93
C VAL A 218 6.36 22.93 9.65
N LEU A 219 6.48 21.94 8.77
CA LEU A 219 5.62 21.75 7.61
C LEU A 219 4.53 20.76 8.02
N TRP A 220 3.28 21.19 8.10
CA TRP A 220 2.17 20.32 8.47
C TRP A 220 1.22 20.12 7.29
N LYS A 221 1.15 18.88 6.79
CA LYS A 221 0.14 18.47 5.80
C LYS A 221 -1.25 18.52 6.42
N PHE A 222 -2.05 19.52 6.03
CA PHE A 222 -3.33 19.86 6.64
C PHE A 222 -4.34 20.29 5.58
N GLU A 223 -5.50 19.63 5.55
CA GLU A 223 -6.45 19.69 4.42
C GLU A 223 -7.49 20.82 4.53
N ASP A 224 -7.18 21.87 5.29
CA ASP A 224 -8.00 23.07 5.41
C ASP A 224 -7.09 24.31 5.49
N PRO A 225 -7.18 25.27 4.55
CA PRO A 225 -6.32 26.45 4.56
C PRO A 225 -6.53 27.36 5.78
N LYS A 226 -7.64 27.20 6.51
CA LYS A 226 -7.97 27.98 7.70
C LYS A 226 -7.68 27.17 8.96
N LEU A 227 -6.43 27.22 9.42
CA LEU A 227 -6.04 26.66 10.71
C LEU A 227 -6.00 27.74 11.78
N GLU A 228 -7.07 27.82 12.58
CA GLU A 228 -7.13 28.73 13.73
C GLU A 228 -5.99 28.46 14.72
N GLY A 229 -5.35 29.52 15.21
CA GLY A 229 -4.25 29.43 16.17
C GLY A 229 -2.93 28.90 15.61
N LYS A 230 -2.77 28.80 14.27
CA LYS A 230 -1.51 28.40 13.63
C LYS A 230 -0.36 29.35 14.02
N PRO A 231 0.72 28.87 14.65
CA PRO A 231 1.88 29.72 14.97
C PRO A 231 2.69 30.07 13.71
N ASP A 232 3.57 31.07 13.83
CA ASP A 232 4.37 31.59 12.71
C ASP A 232 5.43 30.58 12.23
N ASN A 233 5.90 29.70 13.11
CA ASN A 233 6.84 28.64 12.76
C ASN A 233 6.16 27.43 12.09
N VAL A 234 4.84 27.46 11.83
CA VAL A 234 4.11 26.40 11.13
C VAL A 234 3.65 26.88 9.74
N TYR A 235 4.05 26.13 8.72
CA TYR A 235 3.55 26.25 7.35
C TYR A 235 2.61 25.08 7.07
N ILE A 236 1.42 25.37 6.54
CA ILE A 236 0.43 24.34 6.18
C ILE A 236 0.22 24.28 4.68
N SER A 237 -0.02 23.07 4.19
CA SER A 237 -0.49 22.83 2.83
C SER A 237 -1.34 21.56 2.81
N GLU A 238 -2.34 21.51 1.93
CA GLU A 238 -3.10 20.28 1.69
C GLU A 238 -2.21 19.19 1.08
N TRP A 239 -1.23 19.59 0.26
CA TRP A 239 -0.29 18.69 -0.38
C TRP A 239 1.12 19.28 -0.41
N PHE A 240 2.12 18.42 -0.20
CA PHE A 240 3.52 18.79 -0.27
C PHE A 240 4.24 17.91 -1.30
N PRO A 241 5.28 18.42 -1.99
CA PRO A 241 6.20 17.58 -2.75
C PRO A 241 7.08 16.78 -1.76
N GLN A 242 6.51 15.73 -1.14
CA GLN A 242 7.10 15.01 -0.02
C GLN A 242 8.48 14.45 -0.35
N ASP A 243 8.64 13.81 -1.52
CA ASP A 243 9.92 13.26 -1.97
C ASP A 243 11.00 14.33 -2.07
N ASP A 244 10.68 15.51 -2.61
CA ASP A 244 11.64 16.61 -2.78
C ASP A 244 11.98 17.34 -1.47
N ILE A 245 11.13 17.24 -0.45
CA ILE A 245 11.36 17.76 0.90
C ILE A 245 12.25 16.82 1.71
N LEU A 246 12.09 15.50 1.53
CA LEU A 246 12.84 14.48 2.27
C LEU A 246 14.18 14.10 1.62
N ALA A 247 14.42 14.54 0.38
CA ALA A 247 15.63 14.28 -0.41
C ALA A 247 16.85 15.12 0.02
#